data_AF-A0A1L3ZZJ2-F1
#
_entry.id   AF-A0A1L3ZZJ2-F1
#
_cell.length_a   1.000
_cell.length_b   1.000
_cell.length_c   1.000
_cell.angle_alpha   90.00
_cell.angle_beta   90.00
_cell.angle_gamma   90.00
#
_symmetry.space_group_name_H-M   'P 1'
#
loop_
_entity.id
_entity.type
_entity.pdbx_description
1 polymer ?
#
loop_
_entity_poly.entity_id
_entity_poly.type
_entity_poly.pdbx_seq_one_letter_code
_entity_poly.pdbx_strand_id
1 'polypeptide(L)'
;MVDGDTLRCGSRRVRLEGIDAPELPGQCRTGRRCTPGDSYASTENLRRTVGSATLQCKHANIDHYGRTVARCSVGDVDLSCSQIEAGHAVRRYGWIWCRWKP
;
A
#
# COMPACT_ATOMS: atom_id res chain seq x y z
N MET A 1 -5.17 -8.75 3.09
CA MET A 1 -4.46 -7.48 3.37
C MET A 1 -3.83 -7.56 4.74
N VAL A 2 -2.70 -6.88 4.95
CA VAL A 2 -2.11 -6.72 6.30
C VAL A 2 -2.52 -5.37 6.88
N ASP A 3 -2.40 -4.32 6.09
CA ASP A 3 -2.80 -2.93 6.38
C ASP A 3 -3.08 -2.21 5.04
N GLY A 4 -3.14 -0.87 5.06
CA GLY A 4 -3.40 -0.04 3.89
C GLY A 4 -2.26 0.08 2.87
N ASP A 5 -1.05 -0.43 3.12
CA ASP A 5 0.04 -0.44 2.15
C ASP A 5 0.74 -1.80 2.00
N THR A 6 0.31 -2.82 2.74
CA THR A 6 0.96 -4.12 2.77
C THR A 6 -0.01 -5.25 2.40
N LEU A 7 0.35 -5.97 1.34
CA LEU A 7 -0.31 -7.16 0.84
C LEU A 7 0.38 -8.43 1.36
N ARG A 8 -0.36 -9.54 1.41
CA ARG A 8 0.19 -10.87 1.68
C ARG A 8 -0.19 -11.80 0.54
N CYS A 9 0.81 -12.24 -0.22
CA CYS A 9 0.68 -13.16 -1.34
C CYS A 9 1.30 -14.51 -0.92
N GLY A 10 0.46 -15.40 -0.38
CA GLY A 10 0.91 -16.63 0.24
C GLY A 10 1.79 -16.38 1.46
N SER A 11 3.05 -16.84 1.41
CA SER A 11 4.05 -16.61 2.47
C SER A 11 4.76 -15.26 2.36
N ARG A 12 4.64 -14.56 1.23
CA ARG A 12 5.35 -13.30 0.98
C ARG A 12 4.53 -12.09 1.41
N ARG A 13 5.17 -11.14 2.07
CA ARG A 13 4.64 -9.79 2.28
C ARG A 13 5.16 -8.87 1.18
N VAL A 14 4.25 -8.12 0.58
CA VAL A 14 4.55 -7.16 -0.48
C VAL A 14 4.09 -5.79 0.00
N ARG A 15 5.01 -4.84 0.06
CA ARG A 15 4.73 -3.44 0.36
C ARG A 15 4.50 -2.69 -0.94
N LEU A 16 3.44 -1.89 -0.96
CA LEU A 16 3.10 -1.04 -2.08
C LEU A 16 4.17 0.04 -2.27
N GLU A 17 4.62 0.22 -3.50
CA GLU A 17 5.65 1.18 -3.86
C GLU A 17 5.21 2.62 -3.59
N GLY A 18 6.13 3.44 -3.06
CA GLY A 18 6.00 4.89 -3.02
C GLY A 18 5.01 5.45 -2.00
N ILE A 19 4.45 4.61 -1.11
CA ILE A 19 3.46 5.05 -0.10
C ILE A 19 3.75 4.55 1.32
N ASP A 20 3.11 5.22 2.28
CA ASP A 20 2.95 4.77 3.67
C ASP A 20 1.48 4.96 4.09
N ALA A 21 0.85 3.92 4.62
CA ALA A 21 -0.50 3.97 5.15
C ALA A 21 -0.52 3.97 6.69
N PRO A 22 -1.62 4.40 7.33
CA PRO A 22 -1.79 4.23 8.76
C PRO A 22 -1.75 2.75 9.14
N GLU A 23 -0.86 2.42 10.08
CA GLU A 23 -0.67 1.06 10.60
C GLU A 23 -1.87 0.70 11.50
N LEU A 24 -2.31 -0.56 11.50
CA LEU A 24 -3.37 -1.03 12.40
C LEU A 24 -2.97 -0.89 13.89
N PRO A 25 -3.95 -0.84 14.83
CA PRO A 25 -3.66 -0.70 16.26
C PRO A 25 -2.66 -1.75 16.76
N GLY A 26 -1.65 -1.28 17.50
CA GLY A 26 -0.57 -2.11 18.04
C GLY A 26 0.57 -2.44 17.06
N GLN A 27 0.48 -2.04 15.78
CA GLN A 27 1.54 -2.29 14.79
C GLN A 27 2.53 -1.11 14.67
N CYS A 28 2.15 0.07 15.13
CA CYS A 28 3.07 1.21 15.19
C CYS A 28 4.14 0.97 16.27
N ARG A 29 5.41 0.84 15.85
CA ARG A 29 6.54 0.63 16.78
C ARG A 29 6.75 1.84 17.68
N THR A 30 7.03 1.58 18.96
CA THR A 30 7.43 2.61 19.94
C THR A 30 8.59 3.45 19.40
N GLY A 31 8.47 4.78 19.49
CA GLY A 31 9.46 5.73 18.99
C GLY A 31 9.37 6.04 17.48
N ARG A 32 8.51 5.37 16.70
CA ARG A 32 8.25 5.72 15.30
C ARG A 32 7.06 6.68 15.19
N ARG A 33 7.20 7.72 14.37
CA ARG A 33 6.06 8.54 13.92
C ARG A 33 5.36 7.86 12.74
N CYS A 34 4.39 7.00 13.02
CA CYS A 34 3.59 6.34 11.99
C CYS A 34 2.69 7.34 11.26
N THR A 35 2.27 6.98 10.05
CA THR A 35 1.34 7.77 9.26
C THR A 35 0.01 7.91 10.02
N PRO A 36 -0.47 9.13 10.28
CA PRO A 36 -1.76 9.34 10.92
C PRO A 36 -2.90 9.03 9.95
N GLY A 37 -4.06 8.62 10.48
CA GLY A 37 -5.27 8.39 9.70
C GLY A 37 -6.06 7.18 10.19
N ASP A 38 -7.17 6.90 9.54
CA ASP A 38 -7.98 5.71 9.82
C ASP A 38 -7.39 4.47 9.13
N SER A 39 -6.69 3.67 9.92
CA SER A 39 -6.07 2.41 9.47
C SER A 39 -7.07 1.37 8.95
N TYR A 40 -8.30 1.34 9.49
CA TYR A 40 -9.33 0.41 9.05
C TYR A 40 -9.91 0.85 7.72
N ALA A 41 -10.23 2.14 7.56
CA ALA A 41 -10.69 2.69 6.29
C ALA A 41 -9.63 2.51 5.19
N SER A 42 -8.36 2.75 5.51
CA SER A 42 -7.25 2.54 4.58
C SER A 42 -7.12 1.08 4.14
N THR A 43 -7.17 0.13 5.08
CA THR A 43 -7.12 -1.31 4.77
C THR A 43 -8.33 -1.76 3.96
N GLU A 44 -9.52 -1.25 4.29
CA GLU A 44 -10.76 -1.59 3.60
C GLU A 44 -10.80 -1.02 2.18
N ASN A 45 -10.30 0.21 1.95
CA ASN A 45 -10.16 0.75 0.61
C ASN A 45 -9.27 -0.16 -0.25
N LEU A 46 -8.12 -0.59 0.28
CA LEU A 46 -7.25 -1.54 -0.44
C LEU A 46 -7.98 -2.83 -0.80
N ARG A 47 -8.73 -3.38 0.17
CA ARG A 47 -9.51 -4.61 -0.01
C ARG A 47 -10.61 -4.43 -1.07
N ARG A 48 -11.32 -3.31 -1.07
CA ARG A 48 -12.37 -2.98 -2.05
C ARG A 48 -11.82 -2.78 -3.44
N THR A 49 -10.74 -2.01 -3.57
CA THR A 49 -10.08 -1.78 -4.87
C THR A 49 -9.64 -3.11 -5.48
N VAL A 50 -9.04 -4.01 -4.70
CA VAL A 50 -8.66 -5.33 -5.19
C VAL A 50 -9.87 -6.21 -5.50
N GLY A 51 -10.89 -6.20 -4.63
CA GLY A 51 -12.12 -6.97 -4.82
C GLY A 51 -11.85 -8.46 -5.04
N SER A 52 -12.47 -9.03 -6.09
CA SER A 52 -12.22 -10.38 -6.59
C SER A 52 -11.30 -10.41 -7.81
N ALA A 53 -10.70 -9.28 -8.19
CA ALA A 53 -9.88 -9.18 -9.38
C ALA A 53 -8.52 -9.87 -9.21
N THR A 54 -7.92 -10.23 -10.35
CA THR A 54 -6.55 -10.77 -10.36
C THR A 54 -5.55 -9.63 -10.19
N LEU A 55 -4.74 -9.73 -9.14
CA LEU A 55 -3.69 -8.78 -8.83
C LEU A 55 -2.46 -8.99 -9.72
N GLN A 56 -1.94 -7.92 -10.31
CA GLN A 56 -0.66 -7.91 -11.02
C GLN A 56 0.34 -7.08 -10.22
N CYS A 57 1.49 -7.64 -9.87
CA CYS A 57 2.53 -6.92 -9.14
C CYS A 57 3.86 -7.02 -9.87
N LYS A 58 4.50 -5.87 -10.11
CA LYS A 58 5.86 -5.78 -10.63
C LYS A 58 6.80 -5.43 -9.49
N HIS A 59 7.78 -6.31 -9.23
CA HIS A 59 8.85 -6.06 -8.27
C HIS A 59 9.54 -4.73 -8.60
N ALA A 60 9.68 -3.87 -7.59
CA ALA A 60 10.42 -2.61 -7.69
C ALA A 60 11.75 -2.68 -6.92
N ASN A 61 11.73 -3.15 -5.67
CA ASN A 61 12.93 -3.27 -4.84
C ASN A 61 12.72 -4.22 -3.66
N ILE A 62 13.77 -4.43 -2.86
CA ILE A 62 13.69 -4.94 -1.49
C ILE A 62 14.05 -3.78 -0.54
N ASP A 63 13.20 -3.49 0.45
CA ASP A 63 13.52 -2.44 1.44
C ASP A 63 14.57 -2.90 2.46
N HIS A 64 15.07 -1.98 3.28
CA HIS A 64 16.12 -2.29 4.26
C HIS A 64 15.68 -3.23 5.38
N TYR A 65 14.39 -3.56 5.48
CA TYR A 65 13.86 -4.59 6.38
C TYR A 65 13.70 -5.94 5.69
N GLY A 66 14.12 -6.08 4.43
CA GLY A 66 14.02 -7.32 3.66
C GLY A 66 12.63 -7.57 3.07
N ARG A 67 11.73 -6.57 3.07
CA ARG A 67 10.38 -6.73 2.49
C ARG A 67 10.43 -6.46 0.99
N THR A 68 9.67 -7.24 0.22
CA THR A 68 9.46 -6.94 -1.20
C THR A 68 8.64 -5.66 -1.34
N VAL A 69 9.16 -4.70 -2.10
CA VAL A 69 8.45 -3.51 -2.55
C VAL A 69 8.04 -3.71 -3.99
N ALA A 70 6.77 -3.50 -4.31
CA ALA A 70 6.25 -3.70 -5.65
C ALA A 70 5.18 -2.67 -6.01
N ARG A 71 5.10 -2.40 -7.31
CA ARG A 71 3.98 -1.68 -7.90
C ARG A 71 2.91 -2.69 -8.27
N CYS A 72 1.72 -2.55 -7.70
CA CYS A 72 0.63 -3.50 -7.89
C CYS A 72 -0.60 -2.81 -8.48
N SER A 73 -1.31 -3.52 -9.36
CA SER A 73 -2.54 -3.05 -10.00
C SER A 73 -3.59 -4.16 -10.15
N VAL A 74 -4.83 -3.73 -10.32
CA VAL A 74 -5.96 -4.56 -10.77
C VAL A 74 -6.57 -3.91 -12.00
N GLY A 75 -6.48 -4.60 -13.14
CA GLY A 75 -6.69 -3.94 -14.44
C GLY A 75 -5.80 -2.70 -14.58
N ASP A 76 -6.39 -1.56 -14.91
CA ASP A 76 -5.69 -0.28 -15.06
C ASP A 76 -5.56 0.53 -13.75
N VAL A 77 -6.08 0.01 -12.63
CA VAL A 77 -6.06 0.70 -11.34
C VAL A 77 -4.80 0.34 -10.57
N ASP A 78 -3.93 1.34 -10.37
CA ASP A 78 -2.76 1.23 -9.50
C ASP A 78 -3.16 1.37 -8.02
N LEU A 79 -2.77 0.39 -7.20
CA LEU A 79 -3.21 0.33 -5.80
C LEU A 79 -2.59 1.42 -4.92
N SER A 80 -1.31 1.76 -5.14
CA SER A 80 -0.67 2.85 -4.41
C SER A 80 -1.34 4.18 -4.73
N CYS A 81 -1.67 4.39 -6.00
CA CYS A 81 -2.37 5.59 -6.45
C CYS A 81 -3.81 5.67 -5.94
N SER A 82 -4.54 4.56 -5.95
CA SER A 82 -5.88 4.47 -5.36
C SER A 82 -5.88 4.85 -3.87
N GLN A 83 -4.85 4.45 -3.12
CA GLN A 83 -4.74 4.83 -1.71
C GLN A 83 -4.42 6.31 -1.49
N ILE A 84 -3.57 6.90 -2.34
CA ILE A 84 -3.28 8.34 -2.28
C ILE A 84 -4.53 9.15 -2.63
N GLU A 85 -5.21 8.77 -3.71
CA GLU A 85 -6.40 9.47 -4.21
C GLU A 85 -7.54 9.45 -3.19
N ALA A 86 -7.75 8.33 -2.51
CA ALA A 86 -8.74 8.20 -1.45
C ALA A 86 -8.34 8.85 -0.12
N GLY A 87 -7.15 9.47 -0.02
CA GLY A 87 -6.65 10.08 1.22
C GLY A 87 -6.26 9.06 2.31
N HIS A 88 -6.01 7.81 1.92
CA HIS A 88 -5.75 6.69 2.82
C HIS A 88 -4.28 6.32 2.97
N ALA A 89 -3.40 6.96 2.19
CA ALA A 89 -1.95 6.85 2.32
C ALA A 89 -1.26 8.15 1.91
N VAL A 90 -0.01 8.31 2.33
CA VAL A 90 0.86 9.43 1.93
C VAL A 90 2.00 8.93 1.05
N ARG A 91 2.49 9.79 0.15
CA ARG A 91 3.71 9.49 -0.62
C ARG A 91 4.92 9.38 0.31
N ARG A 92 5.68 8.29 0.22
CA ARG A 92 6.88 8.05 1.04
C ARG A 92 7.81 7.01 0.39
N TYR A 93 9.08 7.00 0.80
CA TYR A 93 10.10 5.98 0.46
C TYR A 93 10.51 5.87 -1.02
N GLY A 94 9.92 6.66 -1.92
CA GLY A 94 10.29 6.67 -3.34
C GLY A 94 9.37 7.56 -4.18
N TRP A 95 9.68 7.63 -5.48
CA TRP A 95 8.84 8.33 -6.44
C TRP A 95 7.69 7.44 -6.90
N ILE A 96 6.47 7.99 -6.91
CA ILE A 96 5.33 7.36 -7.57
C ILE A 96 4.61 8.36 -8.47
N TRP A 97 4.38 7.92 -9.70
CA TRP A 97 3.58 8.63 -10.69
C TRP A 97 2.19 8.03 -10.77
N CYS A 98 1.21 8.77 -10.28
CA CYS A 98 -0.20 8.47 -10.46
C CYS A 98 -0.68 9.26 -11.66
N ARG A 99 -1.07 8.56 -12.73
CA ARG A 99 -1.71 9.19 -13.87
C ARG A 99 -3.14 9.51 -13.46
N TRP A 100 -3.37 10.75 -13.07
CA TRP A 100 -4.70 11.30 -12.91
C TRP A 100 -5.30 11.44 -14.32
N LYS A 101 -6.39 10.74 -14.60
CA LYS A 101 -7.27 11.14 -15.71
C LYS A 101 -8.06 12.34 -15.18
N PRO A 102 -8.05 13.49 -15.88
CA PRO A 102 -8.85 14.65 -15.50
C PRO A 102 -10.35 14.34 -15.51
#